data_AF-A0A6G4ML29-F1
#
_entry.id   AF-A0A6G4ML29-F1
#
_cell.length_a   1.000
_cell.length_b   1.000
_cell.length_c   1.000
_cell.angle_alpha   90.00
_cell.angle_beta   90.00
_cell.angle_gamma   90.00
#
_symmetry.space_group_name_H-M   'P 1'
#
loop_
_entity.id
_entity.type
_entity.pdbx_description
1 polymer ?
#
loop_
_entity_poly.entity_id
_entity_poly.type
_entity_poly.pdbx_seq_one_letter_code
_entity_poly.pdbx_strand_id
1 'polypeptide(L)'
;MINLNFNPKTGKLTFDDLTMEIDTEEGFCKSKLYHKLNTFGSVKKYMPYHYLIDSVVFFDKEFEINIRPISFGFPFMVHLVDKDSEYYKSLNDWDARTNINMLKNSVKNLSDWLSLSLNLGVPDITETEMIRWDCEWGRISVSYETKSFNHGIYIVWSSI
;
A
#
# COMPACT_ATOMS: atom_id res chain seq x y z
N MET A 1 4.31 12.16 12.68
CA MET A 1 3.94 11.46 11.44
C MET A 1 5.02 10.42 11.18
N ILE A 2 4.63 9.19 10.83
CA ILE A 2 5.59 8.11 10.61
C ILE A 2 6.16 8.25 9.20
N ASN A 3 7.48 8.13 9.03
CA ASN A 3 8.11 8.18 7.71
C ASN A 3 8.26 6.77 7.13
N LEU A 4 7.69 6.55 5.95
CA LEU A 4 7.86 5.34 5.16
C LEU A 4 9.06 5.48 4.24
N ASN A 5 9.91 4.45 4.21
CA ASN A 5 10.92 4.32 3.17
C ASN A 5 10.81 2.94 2.53
N PHE A 6 10.96 2.89 1.21
CA PHE A 6 10.84 1.66 0.45
C PHE A 6 11.98 1.55 -0.55
N ASN A 7 12.65 0.39 -0.56
CA ASN A 7 13.65 0.06 -1.56
C ASN A 7 13.04 -0.91 -2.58
N PRO A 8 12.77 -0.47 -3.82
CA PRO A 8 12.10 -1.29 -4.82
C PRO A 8 13.01 -2.40 -5.37
N LYS A 9 14.34 -2.29 -5.22
CA LYS A 9 15.27 -3.34 -5.66
C LYS A 9 15.27 -4.54 -4.72
N THR A 10 15.05 -4.32 -3.42
CA THR A 10 15.14 -5.38 -2.40
C THR A 10 13.81 -5.71 -1.75
N GLY A 11 12.76 -4.93 -2.00
CA GLY A 11 11.47 -5.06 -1.33
C GLY A 11 11.53 -4.67 0.15
N LYS A 12 12.56 -3.96 0.59
CA LYS A 12 12.70 -3.58 2.01
C LYS A 12 11.82 -2.36 2.28
N LEU A 13 10.90 -2.50 3.23
CA LEU A 13 10.03 -1.43 3.70
C LEU A 13 10.37 -1.07 5.15
N THR A 14 10.49 0.21 5.48
CA THR A 14 10.75 0.69 6.84
C THR A 14 9.82 1.82 7.25
N PHE A 15 9.54 1.90 8.56
CA PHE A 15 8.74 2.94 9.22
C PHE A 15 9.58 3.54 10.35
N ASP A 16 9.96 4.82 10.27
CA ASP A 16 10.87 5.49 11.22
C ASP A 16 12.08 4.59 11.57
N ASP A 17 12.77 4.10 10.54
CA ASP A 17 13.93 3.20 10.57
C ASP A 17 13.69 1.74 11.01
N LEU A 18 12.47 1.40 11.47
CA LEU A 18 12.13 0.01 11.77
C LEU A 18 11.71 -0.74 10.51
N THR A 19 12.37 -1.87 10.25
CA THR A 19 12.03 -2.72 9.10
C THR A 19 10.73 -3.47 9.35
N MET A 20 9.88 -3.53 8.32
CA MET A 20 8.71 -4.39 8.28
C MET A 20 9.15 -5.81 7.94
N GLU A 21 8.91 -6.72 8.88
CA GLU A 21 9.15 -8.15 8.68
C GLU A 21 7.95 -8.74 7.92
N ILE A 22 8.26 -9.45 6.83
CA ILE A 22 7.26 -10.09 5.97
C ILE A 22 6.95 -11.46 6.57
N ASP A 23 5.86 -11.55 7.33
CA ASP A 23 5.54 -12.73 8.13
C ASP A 23 4.02 -12.97 8.20
N THR A 24 3.64 -14.10 8.80
CA THR A 24 2.32 -14.40 9.32
C THR A 24 1.83 -13.36 10.32
N GLU A 25 0.53 -13.38 10.65
CA GLU A 25 -0.03 -12.48 11.67
C GLU A 25 0.67 -12.61 13.03
N GLU A 26 1.03 -13.84 13.42
CA GLU A 26 1.73 -14.11 14.68
C GLU A 26 3.10 -13.44 14.70
N GLY A 27 3.89 -13.59 13.62
CA GLY A 27 5.20 -12.98 13.50
C GLY A 27 5.11 -11.45 13.43
N PHE A 28 4.21 -10.92 12.60
CA PHE A 28 3.97 -9.48 12.50
C PHE A 28 3.62 -8.86 13.86
N CYS A 29 2.72 -9.49 14.63
CA CYS A 29 2.32 -8.99 15.96
C CYS A 29 3.42 -9.08 17.03
N LYS A 30 4.46 -9.88 16.80
CA LYS A 30 5.65 -9.97 17.66
C LYS A 30 6.80 -9.08 17.19
N SER A 31 6.67 -8.48 16.01
CA SER A 31 7.71 -7.63 15.42
C SER A 31 7.94 -6.35 16.24
N LYS A 32 9.18 -5.86 16.24
CA LYS A 32 9.54 -4.58 16.87
C LYS A 32 8.72 -3.42 16.29
N LEU A 33 8.44 -3.47 15.00
CA LEU A 33 7.63 -2.47 14.31
C LEU A 33 6.21 -2.43 14.88
N TYR A 34 5.51 -3.56 14.91
CA TYR A 34 4.14 -3.62 15.42
C TYR A 34 4.07 -3.15 16.87
N HIS A 35 5.00 -3.60 17.73
CA HIS A 35 5.03 -3.17 19.12
C HIS A 35 5.22 -1.66 19.25
N LYS A 36 6.15 -1.04 18.51
CA LYS A 36 6.33 0.42 18.53
C LYS A 36 5.06 1.14 18.09
N LEU A 37 4.47 0.75 16.95
CA LEU A 37 3.25 1.37 16.43
C LEU A 37 2.08 1.22 17.41
N ASN A 38 1.93 0.04 18.03
CA ASN A 38 0.85 -0.24 18.97
C ASN A 38 1.02 0.55 20.29
N THR A 39 2.26 0.69 20.79
CA THR A 39 2.56 1.52 21.97
C THR A 39 2.14 2.97 21.78
N PHE A 40 2.29 3.52 20.58
CA PHE A 40 1.87 4.88 20.26
C PHE A 40 0.42 4.99 19.77
N GLY A 41 -0.33 3.88 19.71
CA GLY A 41 -1.71 3.86 19.20
C GLY A 41 -1.81 4.15 17.70
N SER A 42 -0.70 4.06 16.95
CA SER A 42 -0.63 4.39 15.54
C SER A 42 -1.07 3.25 14.61
N VAL A 43 -1.20 2.02 15.14
CA VAL A 43 -1.73 0.87 14.39
C VAL A 43 -3.04 0.40 15.02
N LYS A 44 -4.06 0.18 14.18
CA LYS A 44 -5.36 -0.33 14.59
C LYS A 44 -5.68 -1.62 13.83
N LYS A 45 -5.91 -2.71 14.56
CA LYS A 45 -6.56 -3.89 13.98
C LYS A 45 -8.05 -3.61 13.84
N TYR A 46 -8.56 -3.59 12.62
CA TYR A 46 -9.99 -3.29 12.36
C TYR A 46 -10.76 -4.51 11.87
N MET A 47 -10.07 -5.51 11.33
CA MET A 47 -10.62 -6.84 11.05
C MET A 47 -9.50 -7.89 11.22
N PRO A 48 -9.83 -9.19 11.32
CA PRO A 48 -8.81 -10.25 11.39
C PRO A 48 -7.78 -10.10 10.26
N TYR A 49 -6.48 -10.21 10.58
CA TYR A 49 -5.39 -10.11 9.61
C TYR A 49 -5.26 -8.75 8.89
N HIS A 50 -5.93 -7.68 9.34
CA HIS A 50 -5.83 -6.37 8.69
C HIS A 50 -5.61 -5.25 9.72
N TYR A 51 -4.55 -4.51 9.46
CA TYR A 51 -4.03 -3.48 10.34
C TYR A 51 -3.93 -2.17 9.59
N LEU A 52 -4.46 -1.11 10.20
CA LEU A 52 -4.51 0.23 9.64
C LEU A 52 -3.52 1.14 10.35
N ILE A 53 -2.76 1.91 9.58
CA ILE A 53 -1.98 3.05 10.04
C ILE A 53 -2.52 4.26 9.31
N ASP A 54 -3.12 5.20 10.03
CA ASP A 54 -3.90 6.29 9.43
C ASP A 54 -3.03 7.30 8.67
N SER A 55 -1.84 7.61 9.17
CA SER A 55 -1.04 8.73 8.67
C SER A 55 0.43 8.37 8.60
N VAL A 56 0.92 8.23 7.37
CA VAL A 56 2.31 7.92 7.05
C VAL A 56 2.78 8.81 5.91
N VAL A 57 3.94 9.44 6.05
CA VAL A 57 4.58 10.21 4.98
C VAL A 57 5.39 9.27 4.11
N PHE A 58 5.17 9.31 2.80
CA PHE A 58 6.00 8.62 1.82
C PHE A 58 6.40 9.60 0.73
N PHE A 59 7.70 9.91 0.67
CA PHE A 59 8.23 11.06 -0.06
C PHE A 59 7.53 12.36 0.36
N ASP A 60 6.79 12.98 -0.55
CA ASP A 60 6.12 14.27 -0.41
C ASP A 60 4.61 14.15 -0.15
N LYS A 61 4.09 12.92 0.06
CA LYS A 61 2.66 12.64 0.20
C LYS A 61 2.33 11.95 1.53
N GLU A 62 1.12 12.18 2.01
CA GLU A 62 0.55 11.46 3.15
C GLU A 62 -0.35 10.30 2.68
N PHE A 63 -0.16 9.14 3.29
CA PHE A 63 -0.91 7.92 2.99
C PHE A 63 -1.56 7.34 4.24
N GLU A 64 -2.73 6.77 4.02
CA GLU A 64 -3.28 5.72 4.88
C GLU A 64 -2.71 4.36 4.42
N ILE A 65 -2.28 3.52 5.37
CA ILE A 65 -1.68 2.21 5.07
C ILE A 65 -2.48 1.08 5.68
N ASN A 66 -2.84 0.11 4.84
CA ASN A 66 -3.42 -1.16 5.21
C ASN A 66 -2.38 -2.28 5.07
N ILE A 67 -2.07 -2.95 6.18
CA ILE A 67 -1.14 -4.08 6.24
C ILE A 67 -1.96 -5.36 6.38
N ARG A 68 -1.67 -6.32 5.51
CA ARG A 68 -2.21 -7.68 5.58
C ARG A 68 -1.08 -8.70 5.66
N PRO A 69 -0.79 -9.26 6.85
CA PRO A 69 0.18 -10.33 7.00
C PRO A 69 -0.17 -11.59 6.20
N ILE A 70 0.80 -12.49 6.05
CA ILE A 70 0.60 -13.78 5.36
C ILE A 70 -0.53 -14.54 6.07
N SER A 71 -1.54 -14.94 5.31
CA SER A 71 -2.72 -15.63 5.86
C SER A 71 -3.48 -16.39 4.79
N PHE A 72 -3.95 -17.61 5.11
CA PHE A 72 -4.83 -18.42 4.23
C PHE A 72 -4.35 -18.58 2.78
N GLY A 73 -3.04 -18.75 2.57
CA GLY A 73 -2.44 -18.86 1.23
C GLY A 73 -2.32 -17.53 0.47
N PHE A 74 -2.71 -16.42 1.08
CA PHE A 74 -2.47 -15.08 0.54
C PHE A 74 -1.10 -14.55 0.99
N PRO A 75 -0.36 -13.90 0.08
CA PRO A 75 0.91 -13.26 0.40
C PRO A 75 0.73 -12.05 1.32
N PHE A 76 1.83 -11.66 1.96
CA PHE A 76 1.93 -10.39 2.67
C PHE A 76 1.67 -9.24 1.70
N MET A 77 0.84 -8.29 2.12
CA MET A 77 0.47 -7.15 1.29
C MET A 77 0.44 -5.86 2.11
N VAL A 78 0.92 -4.80 1.50
CA VAL A 78 0.76 -3.43 1.96
C VAL A 78 -0.02 -2.66 0.91
N HIS A 79 -1.12 -2.02 1.31
CA HIS A 79 -1.95 -1.17 0.46
C HIS A 79 -1.90 0.26 0.99
N LEU A 80 -1.51 1.20 0.14
CA LEU A 80 -1.39 2.62 0.46
C LEU A 80 -2.44 3.42 -0.29
N VAL A 81 -3.14 4.30 0.41
CA VAL A 81 -4.13 5.22 -0.16
C VAL A 81 -3.68 6.66 0.04
N ASP A 82 -3.46 7.38 -1.07
CA ASP A 82 -3.03 8.79 -1.06
C ASP A 82 -4.14 9.68 -0.48
N LYS A 83 -3.91 10.29 0.68
CA LYS A 83 -4.93 11.09 1.39
C LYS A 83 -5.28 12.38 0.68
N ASP A 84 -4.39 12.88 -0.19
CA ASP A 84 -4.64 14.08 -1.00
C ASP A 84 -5.42 13.78 -2.28
N SER A 85 -5.54 12.50 -2.65
CA SER A 85 -6.25 12.09 -3.87
C SER A 85 -7.75 12.40 -3.83
N GLU A 86 -8.32 12.62 -5.01
CA GLU A 86 -9.77 12.72 -5.19
C GLU A 86 -10.47 11.44 -4.71
N TYR A 87 -9.84 10.28 -4.94
CA TYR A 87 -10.32 8.99 -4.46
C TYR A 87 -10.51 8.97 -2.94
N TYR A 88 -9.51 9.36 -2.15
CA TYR A 88 -9.58 9.34 -0.69
C TYR A 88 -10.69 10.26 -0.17
N LYS A 89 -10.81 11.46 -0.76
CA LYS A 89 -11.87 12.43 -0.45
C LYS A 89 -13.27 11.89 -0.78
N SER A 90 -13.38 10.93 -1.71
CA SER A 90 -14.62 10.32 -2.13
C SER A 90 -15.04 9.11 -1.29
N LEU A 91 -14.24 8.65 -0.32
CA LEU A 91 -14.50 7.37 0.38
C LEU A 91 -15.88 7.28 1.07
N ASN A 92 -16.45 8.42 1.46
CA ASN A 92 -17.76 8.52 2.11
C ASN A 92 -18.93 8.76 1.14
N ASP A 93 -18.67 8.90 -0.16
CA ASP A 93 -19.66 9.10 -1.22
C ASP A 93 -19.53 7.97 -2.24
N TRP A 94 -20.52 7.09 -2.28
CA TRP A 94 -20.49 5.91 -3.16
C TRP A 94 -20.46 6.28 -4.65
N ASP A 95 -21.24 7.28 -5.06
CA ASP A 95 -21.33 7.65 -6.48
C ASP A 95 -20.03 8.30 -6.96
N ALA A 96 -19.43 9.15 -6.11
CA ALA A 96 -18.11 9.71 -6.38
C ALA A 96 -17.01 8.62 -6.39
N ARG A 97 -17.02 7.72 -5.40
CA ARG A 97 -16.02 6.65 -5.26
C ARG A 97 -16.05 5.67 -6.42
N THR A 98 -17.23 5.35 -6.95
CA THR A 98 -17.39 4.40 -8.06
C THR A 98 -17.25 5.07 -9.44
N ASN A 99 -16.94 6.36 -9.49
CA ASN A 99 -16.68 7.07 -10.74
C ASN A 99 -15.43 6.51 -11.45
N ILE A 100 -15.68 5.70 -12.47
CA ILE A 100 -14.65 5.03 -13.25
C ILE A 100 -13.65 6.02 -13.90
N ASN A 101 -14.09 7.19 -14.34
CA ASN A 101 -13.18 8.16 -14.97
C ASN A 101 -12.22 8.76 -13.94
N MET A 102 -12.70 9.06 -12.74
CA MET A 102 -11.87 9.50 -11.62
C MET A 102 -10.86 8.42 -11.23
N LEU A 103 -11.29 7.15 -11.16
CA LEU A 103 -10.41 6.03 -10.81
C LEU A 103 -9.30 5.80 -11.85
N LYS A 104 -9.62 5.85 -13.15
CA LYS A 104 -8.64 5.76 -14.25
C LYS A 104 -7.61 6.87 -14.16
N ASN A 105 -8.05 8.12 -13.94
CA ASN A 105 -7.15 9.25 -13.77
C ASN A 105 -6.27 9.09 -12.53
N SER A 106 -6.84 8.59 -11.43
CA SER A 106 -6.12 8.35 -10.18
C SER A 106 -5.03 7.29 -10.35
N VAL A 107 -5.32 6.18 -11.05
CA VAL A 107 -4.31 5.17 -11.39
C VAL A 107 -3.17 5.78 -12.18
N LYS A 108 -3.46 6.50 -13.26
CA LYS A 108 -2.42 7.13 -14.08
C LYS A 108 -1.56 8.10 -13.28
N ASN A 109 -2.18 9.02 -12.55
CA ASN A 109 -1.44 10.06 -11.82
C ASN A 109 -0.60 9.46 -10.69
N LEU A 110 -1.15 8.50 -9.95
CA LEU A 110 -0.45 7.86 -8.85
C LEU A 110 0.66 6.92 -9.36
N SER A 111 0.48 6.24 -10.49
CA SER A 111 1.53 5.43 -11.13
C SER A 111 2.66 6.29 -11.68
N ASP A 112 2.35 7.43 -12.31
CA ASP A 112 3.35 8.36 -12.85
C ASP A 112 4.22 8.91 -11.70
N TRP A 113 3.61 9.36 -10.60
CA TRP A 113 4.32 9.81 -9.41
C TRP A 113 5.15 8.69 -8.77
N LEU A 114 4.59 7.49 -8.60
CA LEU A 114 5.28 6.38 -7.94
C LEU A 114 6.50 5.93 -8.74
N SER A 115 6.35 5.81 -10.07
CA SER A 115 7.43 5.41 -10.96
C SER A 115 8.61 6.39 -10.90
N LEU A 116 8.32 7.70 -10.89
CA LEU A 116 9.35 8.74 -10.76
C LEU A 116 10.01 8.73 -9.37
N SER A 117 9.20 8.63 -8.31
CA SER A 117 9.69 8.69 -6.92
C SER A 117 10.61 7.52 -6.58
N LEU A 118 10.28 6.33 -7.08
CA LEU A 118 11.05 5.10 -6.83
C LEU A 118 12.01 4.72 -7.97
N ASN A 119 12.01 5.47 -9.08
CA ASN A 119 12.76 5.15 -10.30
C ASN A 119 12.50 3.70 -10.78
N LEU A 120 11.22 3.33 -10.93
CA LEU A 120 10.80 1.95 -11.24
C LEU A 120 11.01 1.54 -12.71
N GLY A 121 11.25 2.49 -13.60
CA GLY A 121 11.38 2.23 -15.03
C GLY A 121 10.04 1.90 -15.69
N VAL A 122 10.10 1.13 -16.79
CA VAL A 122 8.92 0.78 -17.59
C VAL A 122 8.10 -0.32 -16.88
N PRO A 123 6.78 -0.15 -16.74
CA PRO A 123 5.92 -1.19 -16.17
C PRO A 123 5.86 -2.46 -17.03
N ASP A 124 5.76 -3.63 -16.40
CA ASP A 124 5.53 -4.91 -17.06
C ASP A 124 4.09 -5.06 -17.56
N ILE A 125 3.13 -4.47 -16.84
CA ILE A 125 1.71 -4.46 -17.21
C ILE A 125 1.18 -3.03 -17.21
N THR A 126 0.49 -2.67 -18.30
CA THR A 126 -0.22 -1.40 -18.47
C THR A 126 -1.63 -1.68 -18.95
N GLU A 127 -2.59 -1.63 -18.03
CA GLU A 127 -4.03 -1.75 -18.28
C GLU A 127 -4.74 -0.49 -17.80
N THR A 128 -6.02 -0.35 -18.13
CA THR A 128 -6.78 0.86 -17.79
C THR A 128 -6.97 1.00 -16.27
N GLU A 129 -7.10 -0.12 -15.59
CA GLU A 129 -7.36 -0.27 -14.17
C GLU A 129 -6.10 -0.51 -13.34
N MET A 130 -4.96 -0.77 -13.98
CA MET A 130 -3.75 -1.24 -13.31
C MET A 130 -2.47 -0.93 -14.08
N ILE A 131 -1.48 -0.43 -13.35
CA ILE A 131 -0.07 -0.41 -13.77
C ILE A 131 0.72 -1.30 -12.79
N ARG A 132 1.60 -2.17 -13.28
CA ARG A 132 2.40 -3.09 -12.43
C ARG A 132 3.85 -3.17 -12.86
N TRP A 133 4.72 -3.26 -11.86
CA TRP A 133 6.13 -3.64 -11.97
C TRP A 133 6.35 -4.94 -11.18
N ASP A 134 6.85 -5.95 -11.86
CA ASP A 134 7.24 -7.22 -11.27
C ASP A 134 8.71 -7.13 -10.81
N CYS A 135 9.01 -7.71 -9.66
CA CYS A 135 10.31 -7.65 -9.01
C CYS A 135 10.71 -9.06 -8.58
N GLU A 136 12.01 -9.32 -8.41
CA GLU A 136 12.48 -10.65 -7.96
C GLU A 136 11.89 -11.05 -6.60
N TRP A 137 11.63 -10.09 -5.72
CA TRP A 137 11.09 -10.30 -4.37
C TRP A 137 9.54 -10.25 -4.32
N GLY A 138 8.86 -9.86 -5.39
CA GLY A 138 7.42 -9.60 -5.36
C GLY A 138 6.94 -8.69 -6.48
N ARG A 139 5.99 -7.81 -6.19
CA ARG A 139 5.44 -6.87 -7.17
C ARG A 139 4.94 -5.58 -6.53
N ILE A 140 4.94 -4.53 -7.32
CA ILE A 140 4.38 -3.22 -7.01
C ILE A 140 3.32 -2.93 -8.06
N SER A 141 2.13 -2.50 -7.66
CA SER A 141 1.12 -2.05 -8.61
C SER A 141 0.36 -0.83 -8.11
N VAL A 142 -0.10 -0.01 -9.04
CA VAL A 142 -1.13 0.99 -8.78
C VAL A 142 -2.37 0.54 -9.51
N SER A 143 -3.48 0.34 -8.81
CA SER A 143 -4.70 -0.18 -9.42
C SER A 143 -5.96 0.29 -8.72
N TYR A 144 -7.11 0.03 -9.34
CA TYR A 144 -8.38 -0.03 -8.63
C TYR A 144 -9.09 -1.37 -8.87
N GLU A 145 -9.76 -1.88 -7.84
CA GLU A 145 -10.57 -3.10 -7.94
C GLU A 145 -11.91 -2.82 -8.59
N THR A 146 -12.31 -3.59 -9.60
CA THR A 146 -13.53 -3.34 -10.38
C THR A 146 -14.83 -3.65 -9.64
N LYS A 147 -14.75 -4.37 -8.51
CA LYS A 147 -15.91 -4.73 -7.67
C LYS A 147 -16.05 -3.86 -6.43
N SER A 148 -14.95 -3.64 -5.72
CA SER A 148 -14.93 -2.88 -4.46
C SER A 148 -14.54 -1.42 -4.67
N PHE A 149 -14.05 -1.06 -5.86
CA PHE A 149 -13.53 0.27 -6.18
C PHE A 149 -12.46 0.71 -5.18
N ASN A 150 -11.73 -0.26 -4.61
CA ASN A 150 -10.58 0.02 -3.76
C ASN A 150 -9.43 0.44 -4.67
N HIS A 151 -8.90 1.65 -4.46
CA HIS A 151 -7.80 2.20 -5.24
C HIS A 151 -6.60 2.45 -4.34
N GLY A 152 -5.40 2.33 -4.92
CA GLY A 152 -4.16 2.73 -4.27
C GLY A 152 -2.95 2.02 -4.83
N ILE A 153 -1.85 2.10 -4.07
CA ILE A 153 -0.62 1.38 -4.33
C ILE A 153 -0.68 0.06 -3.57
N TYR A 154 -0.37 -1.05 -4.23
CA TYR A 154 -0.28 -2.37 -3.65
C TYR A 154 1.14 -2.88 -3.79
N ILE A 155 1.76 -3.21 -2.66
CA ILE A 155 3.06 -3.88 -2.61
C ILE A 155 2.80 -5.27 -2.07
N VAL A 156 3.15 -6.28 -2.86
CA VAL A 156 2.87 -7.69 -2.53
C VAL A 156 4.17 -8.46 -2.65
N TRP A 157 4.60 -9.09 -1.56
CA TRP A 157 5.78 -9.93 -1.56
C TRP A 157 5.40 -11.32 -2.03
N SER A 158 6.23 -11.92 -2.89
CA SER A 158 6.07 -13.33 -3.20
C SER A 158 6.17 -14.12 -1.90
N SER A 159 5.19 -14.98 -1.63
CA SER A 159 5.21 -15.84 -0.45
C SER A 159 6.48 -16.70 -0.48
N ILE A 160 7.24 -16.66 0.62
CA ILE A 160 8.42 -17.49 0.87
C ILE A 160 7.99 -18.97 0.89
#